data_AF-A0A496U3B8-F1
#
_entry.id   AF-A0A496U3B8-F1
#
_cell.length_a   1.000
_cell.length_b   1.000
_cell.length_c   1.000
_cell.angle_alpha   90.00
_cell.angle_beta   90.00
_cell.angle_gamma   90.00
#
_symmetry.space_group_name_H-M   'P 1'
#
loop_
_entity.id
_entity.type
_entity.pdbx_description
1 polymer ?
#
loop_
_entity_poly.entity_id
_entity_poly.type
_entity_poly.pdbx_seq_one_letter_code
_entity_poly.pdbx_strand_id
1 'polypeptide(L)'
;MREVLGFTRITLKQSTRLRSFYSAFVITLVSLIGLFVIYSFIMFEIPRILESYVLSYTNFIVLLMVFLTLFSLLQYDIDRKTLQYVIALPLRRRDYIVGRYLGIMFFSIIIAYGIILLFYPFLILLMKQRPDAPFSVVRYFTYPVFLLAEVSLIISFALLFTALSTKSIISILSTVG
;
A
#
# COMPACT_ATOMS: atom_id res chain seq x y z
N MET A 1 -6.10 19.56 13.50
CA MET A 1 -5.57 19.41 12.12
C MET A 1 -4.04 19.34 12.07
N ARG A 2 -3.29 20.28 12.68
CA ARG A 2 -1.81 20.21 12.71
C ARG A 2 -1.25 18.90 13.29
N GLU A 3 -1.89 18.40 14.35
CA GLU A 3 -1.48 17.14 14.99
C GLU A 3 -1.71 15.91 14.07
N VAL A 4 -2.85 15.85 13.38
CA VAL A 4 -3.17 14.79 12.40
C VAL A 4 -2.13 14.73 11.28
N LEU A 5 -1.77 15.88 10.71
CA LEU A 5 -0.73 15.97 9.66
C LEU A 5 0.65 15.52 10.17
N GLY A 6 0.96 15.82 11.44
CA GLY A 6 2.17 15.35 12.10
C GLY A 6 2.25 13.83 12.14
N PHE A 7 1.16 13.17 12.56
CA PHE A 7 1.08 11.70 12.58
C PHE A 7 1.16 11.10 11.17
N THR A 8 0.44 11.67 10.20
CA THR A 8 0.51 11.21 8.80
C THR A 8 1.95 11.26 8.27
N ARG A 9 2.69 12.34 8.52
CA ARG A 9 4.08 12.46 8.08
C ARG A 9 5.01 11.46 8.76
N ILE A 10 4.81 11.21 10.06
CA ILE A 10 5.60 10.22 10.80
C ILE A 10 5.34 8.83 10.25
N THR A 11 4.07 8.44 10.07
CA THR A 11 3.70 7.15 9.49
C THR A 11 4.28 6.98 8.09
N LEU A 12 4.19 8.00 7.22
CA LEU A 12 4.80 7.96 5.89
C LEU A 12 6.33 7.76 5.92
N LYS A 13 7.02 8.45 6.83
CA LYS A 13 8.48 8.33 6.98
C LYS A 13 8.87 6.97 7.56
N GLN A 14 8.04 6.39 8.43
CA GLN A 14 8.23 5.04 8.95
C GLN A 14 8.02 4.01 7.85
N SER A 15 6.93 4.09 7.09
CA SER A 15 6.61 3.16 5.98
C SER A 15 7.69 3.13 4.89
N THR A 16 8.22 4.29 4.52
CA THR A 16 9.30 4.39 3.50
C THR A 16 10.66 3.88 4.00
N ARG A 17 10.90 3.89 5.32
CA ARG A 17 12.17 3.40 5.90
C ARG A 17 12.19 1.89 6.11
N LEU A 18 11.06 1.21 5.95
CA LEU A 18 11.00 -0.24 6.06
C LEU A 18 11.87 -0.89 4.99
N ARG A 19 12.66 -1.90 5.38
CA ARG A 19 13.42 -2.74 4.42
C ARG A 19 12.50 -3.32 3.34
N SER A 20 11.26 -3.63 3.71
CA SER A 20 10.20 -4.10 2.81
C SER A 20 9.92 -3.15 1.64
N PHE A 21 10.08 -1.83 1.81
CA PHE A 21 9.92 -0.88 0.72
C PHE A 21 11.01 -1.04 -0.34
N TYR A 22 12.26 -1.17 0.08
CA TYR A 22 13.38 -1.44 -0.83
C TYR A 22 13.22 -2.81 -1.51
N SER A 23 12.78 -3.83 -0.78
CA SER A 23 12.48 -5.14 -1.36
C SER A 23 11.38 -5.06 -2.43
N ALA A 24 10.28 -4.37 -2.16
CA ALA A 24 9.20 -4.18 -3.13
C ALA A 24 9.67 -3.41 -4.37
N PHE A 25 10.52 -2.40 -4.19
CA PHE A 25 11.12 -1.65 -5.31
C PHE A 25 11.99 -2.55 -6.19
N VAL A 26 12.85 -3.38 -5.59
CA VAL A 26 13.67 -4.36 -6.34
C VAL A 26 12.79 -5.35 -7.10
N ILE A 27 11.75 -5.90 -6.45
CA ILE A 27 10.80 -6.82 -7.11
C ILE A 27 10.07 -6.11 -8.27
N THR A 28 9.81 -4.81 -8.16
CA THR A 28 9.20 -3.99 -9.23
C THR A 28 10.12 -3.87 -10.44
N LEU A 29 11.41 -3.62 -10.21
CA LEU A 29 12.39 -3.58 -11.28
C LEU A 29 12.58 -4.96 -11.95
N VAL A 30 12.53 -6.04 -11.18
CA VAL A 30 12.58 -7.40 -11.74
C VAL A 30 11.31 -7.70 -12.54
N SER A 31 10.15 -7.27 -12.07
CA SER A 31 8.87 -7.46 -12.79
C SER A 31 8.83 -6.69 -14.11
N LEU A 32 9.52 -5.56 -14.23
CA LEU A 32 9.70 -4.88 -15.52
C LEU A 32 10.41 -5.77 -16.53
N ILE A 33 11.45 -6.50 -16.13
CA ILE A 33 12.10 -7.50 -17.00
C ILE A 33 11.10 -8.60 -17.36
N GLY A 34 10.30 -9.04 -16.38
CA GLY A 34 9.20 -9.99 -16.58
C GLY A 34 8.20 -9.58 -17.67
N LEU A 35 7.92 -8.28 -17.80
CA LEU A 35 7.04 -7.75 -18.87
C LEU A 35 7.57 -8.08 -20.27
N PHE A 36 8.88 -7.92 -20.50
CA PHE A 36 9.52 -8.23 -21.78
C PHE A 36 9.56 -9.74 -22.05
N VAL A 37 9.80 -10.54 -21.00
CA VAL A 37 9.75 -11.99 -21.10
C VAL A 37 8.36 -12.43 -21.53
N ILE A 38 7.32 -11.95 -20.85
CA ILE A 38 5.92 -12.27 -21.16
C ILE A 38 5.56 -11.86 -22.59
N TYR A 39 5.96 -10.67 -23.03
CA TYR A 39 5.77 -10.21 -24.41
C TYR A 39 6.34 -11.20 -25.45
N SER A 40 7.49 -11.82 -25.17
CA SER A 40 8.14 -12.78 -26.08
C SER A 40 7.37 -14.09 -26.26
N PHE A 41 6.56 -14.50 -25.28
CA PHE A 41 5.81 -15.76 -25.31
C PHE A 41 4.38 -15.61 -25.87
N ILE A 42 3.87 -14.39 -26.01
CA ILE A 42 2.48 -14.14 -26.41
C ILE A 42 2.37 -14.01 -27.93
N MET A 43 1.43 -14.75 -28.51
CA MET A 43 1.11 -14.70 -29.95
C MET A 43 -0.14 -13.85 -30.27
N PHE A 44 -1.11 -13.74 -29.35
CA PHE A 44 -2.38 -13.05 -29.57
C PHE A 44 -2.80 -12.21 -28.35
N GLU A 45 -3.64 -11.19 -28.56
CA GLU A 45 -4.17 -10.31 -27.50
C GLU A 45 -3.08 -9.65 -26.61
N ILE A 46 -1.93 -9.32 -27.20
CA ILE A 46 -0.77 -8.79 -26.49
C ILE A 46 -1.11 -7.60 -25.59
N PRO A 47 -1.82 -6.55 -26.06
CA PRO A 47 -2.13 -5.39 -25.21
C PRO A 47 -2.93 -5.76 -23.97
N ARG A 48 -3.90 -6.67 -24.10
CA ARG A 48 -4.78 -7.09 -23.00
C ARG A 48 -4.02 -7.89 -21.94
N ILE A 49 -3.15 -8.81 -22.37
CA ILE A 49 -2.38 -9.66 -21.46
C ILE A 49 -1.32 -8.83 -20.72
N LEU A 50 -0.62 -7.94 -21.43
CA LEU A 50 0.37 -7.05 -20.81
C LEU A 50 -0.29 -6.08 -19.82
N GLU A 51 -1.43 -5.48 -20.18
CA GLU A 51 -2.21 -4.65 -19.25
C GLU A 51 -2.61 -5.45 -18.00
N SER A 52 -3.18 -6.64 -18.19
CA SER A 52 -3.62 -7.51 -17.09
C SER A 52 -2.47 -7.90 -16.17
N TYR A 53 -1.28 -8.19 -16.73
CA TYR A 53 -0.08 -8.47 -15.95
C TYR A 53 0.29 -7.29 -15.05
N VAL A 54 0.37 -6.08 -15.60
CA VAL A 54 0.77 -4.89 -14.82
C VAL A 54 -0.27 -4.53 -13.76
N LEU A 55 -1.56 -4.61 -14.08
CA LEU A 55 -2.63 -4.34 -13.12
C LEU A 55 -2.64 -5.37 -11.98
N SER A 56 -2.51 -6.67 -12.31
CA SER A 56 -2.42 -7.74 -11.32
C SER A 56 -1.16 -7.62 -10.44
N TYR A 57 -0.03 -7.26 -11.04
CA TYR A 57 1.21 -7.01 -10.34
C TYR A 57 1.09 -5.83 -9.37
N THR A 58 0.50 -4.72 -9.83
CA THR A 58 0.25 -3.53 -9.01
C THR A 58 -0.62 -3.89 -7.81
N ASN A 59 -1.69 -4.67 -8.02
CA ASN A 59 -2.56 -5.12 -6.93
C ASN A 59 -1.77 -5.93 -5.89
N PHE A 60 -1.04 -6.95 -6.35
CA PHE A 60 -0.24 -7.79 -5.48
C PHE A 60 0.75 -7.00 -4.61
N ILE A 61 1.51 -6.08 -5.20
CA ILE A 61 2.50 -5.29 -4.45
C ILE A 61 1.83 -4.32 -3.48
N VAL A 62 0.77 -3.64 -3.88
CA VAL A 62 0.10 -2.67 -3.00
C VAL A 62 -0.50 -3.39 -1.80
N LEU A 63 -1.18 -4.53 -2.00
CA LEU A 63 -1.71 -5.34 -0.90
C LEU A 63 -0.59 -5.84 0.01
N LEU A 64 0.46 -6.44 -0.55
CA LEU A 64 1.60 -6.93 0.20
C LEU A 64 2.21 -5.80 1.06
N MET A 65 2.38 -4.62 0.50
CA MET A 65 2.95 -3.47 1.20
C MET A 65 2.03 -2.94 2.30
N VAL A 66 0.72 -2.93 2.10
CA VAL A 66 -0.25 -2.58 3.13
C VAL A 66 -0.16 -3.56 4.30
N PHE A 67 -0.16 -4.87 4.03
CA PHE A 67 -0.01 -5.88 5.07
C PHE A 67 1.31 -5.74 5.84
N LEU A 68 2.44 -5.66 5.14
CA LEU A 68 3.75 -5.51 5.79
C LEU A 68 3.83 -4.22 6.62
N THR A 69 3.25 -3.14 6.13
CA THR A 69 3.18 -1.88 6.88
C THR A 69 2.34 -2.04 8.13
N LEU A 70 1.14 -2.65 8.04
CA LEU A 70 0.29 -2.92 9.19
C LEU A 70 0.99 -3.78 10.24
N PHE A 71 1.65 -4.87 9.84
CA PHE A 71 2.41 -5.73 10.75
C PHE A 71 3.59 -5.00 11.40
N SER A 72 4.38 -4.26 10.63
CA SER A 72 5.52 -3.52 11.17
C SER A 72 5.10 -2.44 12.18
N LEU A 73 3.95 -1.79 11.94
CA LEU A 73 3.42 -0.80 12.87
C LEU A 73 2.83 -1.47 14.13
N LEU A 74 2.19 -2.63 14.01
CA LEU A 74 1.74 -3.43 15.16
C LEU A 74 2.92 -3.89 16.02
N GLN A 75 3.97 -4.41 15.39
CA GLN A 75 5.17 -4.86 16.08
C GLN A 75 5.86 -3.69 16.78
N TYR A 76 5.94 -2.52 16.14
CA TYR A 76 6.48 -1.31 16.78
C TYR A 76 5.67 -0.89 18.02
N ASP A 77 4.34 -0.99 17.96
CA ASP A 77 3.48 -0.67 19.09
C ASP A 77 3.62 -1.66 20.26
N ILE A 78 3.87 -2.93 19.98
CA ILE A 78 4.15 -3.98 20.97
C ILE A 78 5.55 -3.79 21.58
N ASP A 79 6.58 -3.65 20.75
CA ASP A 79 7.98 -3.65 21.17
C ASP A 79 8.38 -2.37 21.92
N ARG A 80 7.87 -1.20 21.49
CA ARG A 80 8.27 0.08 22.10
C ARG A 80 7.41 0.52 23.28
N LYS A 81 6.39 -0.26 23.67
CA LYS A 81 5.33 0.19 24.58
C LYS A 81 4.83 1.60 24.22
N THR A 82 4.78 1.96 22.93
CA THR A 82 4.39 3.33 22.51
C THR A 82 2.97 3.67 22.90
N LEU A 83 2.13 2.66 23.17
CA LEU A 83 0.86 2.82 23.88
C LEU A 83 1.02 3.57 25.22
N GLN A 84 2.07 3.31 26.00
CA GLN A 84 2.37 4.00 27.25
C GLN A 84 2.84 5.46 27.03
N TYR A 85 3.54 5.75 25.93
CA TYR A 85 3.92 7.14 25.58
C TYR A 85 2.76 7.96 25.03
N VAL A 86 1.83 7.35 24.29
CA VAL A 86 0.58 8.00 23.84
C VAL A 86 -0.38 8.24 25.03
N ILE A 87 -0.28 7.44 26.11
CA ILE A 87 -0.95 7.71 27.37
C ILE A 87 -0.29 8.87 28.14
N ALA A 88 1.04 9.06 27.98
CA ALA A 88 1.81 10.10 28.66
C ALA A 88 1.71 11.50 28.01
N LEU A 89 1.39 11.59 26.71
CA LEU A 89 1.06 12.86 26.05
C LEU A 89 -0.46 13.03 25.93
N PRO A 90 -1.02 14.24 26.12
CA PRO A 90 -2.46 14.51 26.06
C PRO A 90 -2.98 14.53 24.60
N LEU A 91 -2.74 13.44 23.88
CA LEU A 91 -3.10 13.30 22.48
C LEU A 91 -4.51 12.75 22.35
N ARG A 92 -5.34 13.40 21.54
CA ARG A 92 -6.68 12.90 21.23
C ARG A 92 -6.57 11.62 20.41
N ARG A 93 -7.13 10.53 20.94
CA ARG A 93 -7.11 9.19 20.29
C ARG A 93 -7.66 9.18 18.86
N ARG A 94 -8.61 10.09 18.56
CA ARG A 94 -9.16 10.26 17.21
C ARG A 94 -8.10 10.73 16.21
N ASP A 95 -7.22 11.64 16.62
CA ASP A 95 -6.18 12.20 15.76
C ASP A 95 -5.10 11.16 15.41
N TYR A 96 -4.83 10.23 16.33
CA TYR A 96 -3.93 9.09 16.08
C TYR A 96 -4.52 8.11 15.04
N ILE A 97 -5.78 7.68 15.20
CA ILE A 97 -6.41 6.72 14.30
C ILE A 97 -6.52 7.31 12.88
N VAL A 98 -7.00 8.56 12.78
CA VAL A 98 -7.14 9.25 11.49
C VAL A 98 -5.78 9.51 10.86
N GLY A 99 -4.78 9.96 11.63
CA GLY A 99 -3.44 10.21 11.11
C GLY A 99 -2.78 8.96 10.54
N ARG A 100 -2.96 7.81 11.20
CA ARG A 100 -2.40 6.51 10.78
C ARG A 100 -3.13 5.95 9.55
N TYR A 101 -4.46 6.05 9.53
CA TYR A 101 -5.25 5.71 8.34
C TYR A 101 -4.78 6.50 7.12
N LEU A 102 -4.71 7.83 7.24
CA LEU A 102 -4.27 8.71 6.16
C LEU A 102 -2.82 8.42 5.74
N GLY A 103 -1.93 8.16 6.70
CA GLY A 103 -0.53 7.83 6.42
C GLY A 103 -0.35 6.59 5.57
N ILE A 104 -1.05 5.49 5.92
CA ILE A 104 -1.01 4.25 5.14
C ILE A 104 -1.68 4.48 3.78
N MET A 105 -2.79 5.22 3.73
CA MET A 105 -3.48 5.49 2.48
C MET A 105 -2.63 6.31 1.50
N PHE A 106 -1.97 7.37 1.96
CA PHE A 106 -1.03 8.15 1.13
C PHE A 106 0.14 7.29 0.64
N PHE A 107 0.65 6.39 1.48
CA PHE A 107 1.70 5.46 1.09
C PHE A 107 1.24 4.53 -0.03
N SER A 108 0.03 3.96 0.09
CA SER A 108 -0.57 3.12 -0.95
C SER A 108 -0.81 3.88 -2.26
N ILE A 109 -1.23 5.16 -2.19
CA ILE A 109 -1.38 6.02 -3.37
C ILE A 109 -0.05 6.17 -4.11
N ILE A 110 1.03 6.49 -3.38
CA ILE A 110 2.35 6.69 -3.97
C ILE A 110 2.84 5.41 -4.67
N ILE A 111 2.65 4.24 -4.04
CA ILE A 111 3.07 2.97 -4.62
C ILE A 111 2.23 2.62 -5.84
N ALA A 112 0.89 2.68 -5.74
CA ALA A 112 -0.01 2.30 -6.82
C ALA A 112 0.23 3.14 -8.09
N TYR A 113 0.25 4.47 -7.95
CA TYR A 113 0.52 5.36 -9.08
C TYR A 113 1.98 5.31 -9.52
N GLY A 114 2.92 5.08 -8.60
CA GLY A 114 4.33 4.92 -8.93
C GLY A 114 4.59 3.73 -9.87
N ILE A 115 4.00 2.57 -9.58
CA ILE A 115 4.12 1.37 -10.42
C ILE A 115 3.46 1.62 -11.79
N ILE A 116 2.25 2.17 -11.80
CA ILE A 116 1.52 2.43 -13.05
C ILE A 116 2.28 3.41 -13.96
N LEU A 117 2.79 4.51 -13.40
CA LEU A 117 3.60 5.46 -14.16
C LEU A 117 4.91 4.86 -14.65
N LEU A 118 5.54 4.00 -13.84
CA LEU A 118 6.78 3.32 -14.20
C LEU A 118 6.60 2.36 -15.39
N PHE A 119 5.51 1.59 -15.41
CA PHE A 119 5.24 0.58 -16.46
C PHE A 119 4.65 1.19 -17.75
N TYR A 120 3.95 2.33 -17.65
CA TYR A 120 3.30 2.99 -18.78
C TYR A 120 4.16 3.18 -20.05
N PRO A 121 5.39 3.74 -19.99
CA PRO A 121 6.20 3.92 -21.20
C PRO A 121 6.58 2.59 -21.86
N PHE A 122 6.83 1.54 -21.07
CA PHE A 122 7.16 0.22 -21.57
C PHE A 122 5.96 -0.46 -22.23
N LEU A 123 4.77 -0.32 -21.65
CA LEU A 123 3.54 -0.82 -22.25
C LEU A 123 3.29 -0.18 -23.63
N ILE A 124 3.42 1.15 -23.75
CA ILE A 124 3.24 1.83 -25.05
C ILE A 124 4.27 1.35 -26.07
N LEU A 125 5.54 1.21 -25.65
CA LEU A 125 6.61 0.77 -26.53
C LEU A 125 6.35 -0.64 -27.08
N LEU A 126 5.91 -1.56 -26.23
CA LEU A 126 5.60 -2.95 -26.63
C LEU A 126 4.32 -3.03 -27.46
N MET A 127 3.27 -2.27 -27.10
CA MET A 127 2.00 -2.25 -27.83
C MET A 127 2.13 -1.64 -29.23
N LYS A 128 3.00 -0.62 -29.41
CA LYS A 128 3.23 0.00 -30.73
C LYS A 128 3.79 -0.99 -31.76
N GLN A 129 4.49 -2.04 -31.31
CA GLN A 129 5.05 -3.05 -32.20
C GLN A 129 3.99 -4.00 -32.76
N ARG A 130 2.87 -4.21 -32.04
CA ARG A 130 1.81 -5.15 -32.40
C ARG A 130 0.42 -4.63 -31.95
N PRO A 131 -0.25 -3.80 -32.76
CA PRO A 131 -1.55 -3.21 -32.42
C PRO A 131 -2.69 -4.22 -32.65
N ASP A 132 -2.75 -5.26 -31.83
CA ASP A 132 -3.67 -6.39 -32.02
C ASP A 132 -4.98 -6.23 -31.23
N ALA A 133 -5.04 -5.28 -30.27
CA ALA A 133 -6.21 -5.02 -29.44
C ALA A 133 -6.29 -3.55 -29.00
N PRO A 134 -7.50 -3.00 -28.76
CA PRO A 134 -7.67 -1.63 -28.29
C PRO A 134 -7.20 -1.47 -26.85
N PHE A 135 -6.24 -0.58 -26.61
CA PHE A 135 -5.78 -0.18 -25.28
C PHE A 135 -6.47 1.12 -24.86
N SER A 136 -7.17 1.10 -23.72
CA SER A 136 -7.80 2.30 -23.15
C SER A 136 -6.95 2.87 -22.04
N VAL A 137 -6.27 3.99 -22.33
CA VAL A 137 -5.49 4.75 -21.35
C VAL A 137 -6.34 5.15 -20.15
N VAL A 138 -7.61 5.50 -20.38
CA VAL A 138 -8.56 5.87 -19.32
C VAL A 138 -8.78 4.70 -18.36
N ARG A 139 -8.97 3.48 -18.89
CA ARG A 139 -9.13 2.28 -18.05
C ARG A 139 -7.89 2.01 -17.20
N TYR A 140 -6.70 2.14 -17.81
CA TYR A 140 -5.44 1.91 -17.13
C TYR A 140 -5.21 2.85 -15.93
N PHE A 141 -5.50 4.15 -16.10
CA PHE A 141 -5.35 5.14 -15.01
C PHE A 141 -6.50 5.18 -14.00
N THR A 142 -7.67 4.65 -14.34
CA THR A 142 -8.81 4.55 -13.41
C THR A 142 -8.71 3.33 -12.50
N TYR A 143 -8.05 2.24 -12.94
CA TYR A 143 -7.82 1.04 -12.11
C TYR A 143 -7.29 1.31 -10.69
N PRO A 144 -6.21 2.11 -10.48
CA PRO A 144 -5.68 2.36 -9.14
C PRO A 144 -6.69 3.04 -8.22
N VAL A 145 -7.69 3.77 -8.74
CA VAL A 145 -8.75 4.36 -7.91
C VAL A 145 -9.58 3.27 -7.23
N PHE A 146 -9.94 2.21 -7.97
CA PHE A 146 -10.67 1.07 -7.43
C PHE A 146 -9.82 0.24 -6.47
N LEU A 147 -8.55 0.03 -6.81
CA LEU A 147 -7.58 -0.62 -5.91
C LEU A 147 -7.46 0.13 -4.58
N LEU A 148 -7.40 1.46 -4.64
CA LEU A 148 -7.30 2.30 -3.45
C LEU A 148 -8.58 2.22 -2.60
N ALA A 149 -9.75 2.12 -3.23
CA ALA A 149 -10.99 1.86 -2.50
C ALA A 149 -10.95 0.52 -1.75
N GLU A 150 -10.46 -0.55 -2.40
CA GLU A 150 -10.27 -1.86 -1.75
C GLU A 150 -9.30 -1.77 -0.55
N VAL A 151 -8.14 -1.15 -0.76
CA VAL A 151 -7.14 -0.93 0.29
C VAL A 151 -7.71 -0.10 1.45
N SER A 152 -8.54 0.89 1.15
CA SER A 152 -9.17 1.75 2.17
C SER A 152 -10.04 0.94 3.14
N LEU A 153 -10.75 -0.08 2.63
CA LEU A 153 -11.55 -0.98 3.46
C LEU A 153 -10.65 -1.86 4.32
N ILE A 154 -9.60 -2.45 3.73
CA ILE A 154 -8.65 -3.30 4.44
C ILE A 154 -8.00 -2.55 5.61
N ILE A 155 -7.54 -1.32 5.38
CA ILE A 155 -6.93 -0.48 6.43
C ILE A 155 -7.97 -0.15 7.51
N SER A 156 -9.21 0.16 7.13
CA SER A 156 -10.28 0.46 8.09
C SER A 156 -10.57 -0.73 9.01
N PHE A 157 -10.71 -1.93 8.44
CA PHE A 157 -10.91 -3.16 9.22
C PHE A 157 -9.70 -3.47 10.11
N ALA A 158 -8.48 -3.36 9.59
CA ALA A 158 -7.26 -3.61 10.37
C ALA A 158 -7.14 -2.65 11.57
N LEU A 159 -7.45 -1.37 11.38
CA LEU A 159 -7.45 -0.37 12.45
C LEU A 159 -8.57 -0.61 13.47
N LEU A 160 -9.75 -1.09 13.04
CA LEU A 160 -10.83 -1.47 13.93
C LEU A 160 -10.37 -2.60 14.88
N PHE A 161 -9.77 -3.67 14.34
CA PHE A 161 -9.23 -4.77 15.17
C PHE A 161 -8.12 -4.30 16.10
N THR A 162 -7.24 -3.42 15.63
CA THR A 162 -6.18 -2.84 16.45
C THR A 162 -6.77 -2.03 17.62
N ALA A 163 -7.81 -1.24 17.36
CA ALA A 163 -8.50 -0.44 18.38
C ALA A 163 -9.25 -1.29 19.42
N LEU A 164 -9.89 -2.39 19.00
CA LEU A 164 -10.57 -3.32 19.90
C LEU A 164 -9.57 -4.09 20.79
N SER A 165 -8.53 -4.66 20.19
CA SER A 165 -7.53 -5.46 20.90
C SER A 165 -6.83 -4.66 22.01
N THR A 166 -6.49 -3.40 21.72
CA THR A 166 -5.87 -2.49 22.69
C THR A 166 -6.73 -2.31 23.95
N LYS A 167 -8.06 -2.20 23.81
CA LYS A 167 -8.97 -2.02 24.97
C LYS A 167 -9.09 -3.27 25.82
N SER A 168 -9.22 -4.44 25.19
CA SER A 168 -9.34 -5.72 25.91
C SER A 168 -8.09 -6.02 26.73
N ILE A 169 -6.89 -5.77 26.17
CA ILE A 169 -5.63 -6.01 26.86
C ILE A 169 -5.47 -5.07 28.07
N ILE A 170 -5.80 -3.79 27.92
CA ILE A 170 -5.72 -2.81 29.02
C ILE A 170 -6.74 -3.14 30.12
N SER A 171 -7.96 -3.55 29.77
CA SER A 171 -9.00 -3.94 30.74
C SER A 171 -8.64 -5.18 31.55
N ILE A 172 -7.99 -6.17 30.93
CA ILE A 172 -7.55 -7.39 31.64
C ILE A 172 -6.40 -7.04 32.60
N LEU A 173 -5.43 -6.26 32.15
CA LEU A 173 -4.31 -5.81 32.98
C LEU A 173 -4.74 -4.91 34.15
N SER A 174 -5.78 -4.09 33.99
CA SER A 174 -6.29 -3.22 35.08
C SER A 174 -7.19 -3.94 36.09
N THR A 175 -7.63 -5.17 35.79
CA THR A 175 -8.49 -5.96 36.70
C THR A 175 -7.67 -6.93 37.54
N VAL A 176 -6.43 -7.24 37.13
CA VAL A 176 -5.53 -8.19 37.80
C VAL A 176 -4.48 -7.50 38.68
N GLY A 177 -4.25 -6.19 38.52
CA GLY A 177 -3.38 -5.38 39.38
C GLY A 177 -4.18 -4.49 40.32
#